data_AF-A0A2P5E2Y2-F1
#
_entry.id   AF-A0A2P5E2Y2-F1
#
_cell.length_a   1.000
_cell.length_b   1.000
_cell.length_c   1.000
_cell.angle_alpha   90.00
_cell.angle_beta   90.00
_cell.angle_gamma   90.00
#
_symmetry.space_group_name_H-M   'P 1'
#
loop_
_entity.id
_entity.type
_entity.pdbx_description
1 polymer ?
#
loop_
_entity_poly.entity_id
_entity_poly.type
_entity_poly.pdbx_seq_one_letter_code
_entity_poly.pdbx_strand_id
1 'polypeptide(L)'
;MAAEEENDIEIEGLGLEREGSFKEPLLRSRTNNTSQIAIVGANVCPIESLDYEYFQAFAAYVGCNMILAFAAAVLCAYIAPAAAGSGIPEVKAYLNGIDAYSILAPSTLFVKIFGSIFGVAAGFVVGKEGPMVHTGACIASLLGQGGSRRYRLTWKWLRFFKNDRDRRDLITCGAAAGVAAAFRAPVGGVLFALEEAASWWRSALLWRTFFTTAVVAVVLRSFMEVCRGGKCGLFGEGGLIMFDVNSTKTAYNTPDLLAVIFLGVIGGILGSFYNFFVNKVLRAYSIINEYALSFFLCPFVLLMDLGSYFSTKANNFVPLAHYVRNDNISF
;
A
#
# COMPACT_ATOMS: atom_id res chain seq x y z
N MET A 1 45.59 -28.21 24.03
CA MET A 1 46.79 -29.05 24.23
C MET A 1 47.72 -28.24 25.13
N ALA A 2 48.23 -28.83 26.20
CA ALA A 2 47.80 -28.46 27.57
C ALA A 2 46.26 -28.67 27.71
N ALA A 3 45.75 -29.60 28.53
CA ALA A 3 46.08 -30.04 29.89
C ALA A 3 45.63 -29.00 30.94
N GLU A 4 44.60 -29.20 31.78
CA GLU A 4 44.16 -30.36 32.61
C GLU A 4 44.63 -30.17 34.05
N GLU A 5 43.70 -29.77 34.92
CA GLU A 5 43.70 -30.10 36.35
C GLU A 5 42.27 -30.01 36.88
N GLU A 6 41.91 -30.94 37.77
CA GLU A 6 40.58 -31.20 38.32
C GLU A 6 40.69 -31.21 39.85
N ASN A 7 39.67 -30.73 40.58
CA ASN A 7 39.62 -30.84 42.04
C ASN A 7 38.20 -30.64 42.57
N ASP A 8 37.51 -31.75 42.84
CA ASP A 8 36.27 -31.79 43.63
C ASP A 8 36.59 -31.85 45.14
N ILE A 9 35.75 -31.22 45.97
CA ILE A 9 35.71 -31.43 47.42
C ILE A 9 34.25 -31.44 47.92
N GLU A 10 33.74 -32.63 48.25
CA GLU A 10 32.61 -32.86 49.18
C GLU A 10 33.08 -32.61 50.64
N ILE A 11 32.30 -32.48 51.72
CA ILE A 11 30.88 -32.75 52.09
C ILE A 11 30.42 -31.58 53.03
N GLU A 12 29.33 -31.50 53.81
CA GLU A 12 28.26 -32.38 54.34
C GLU A 12 26.86 -31.67 54.17
N GLY A 13 25.69 -32.27 54.44
CA GLY A 13 25.41 -33.65 54.89
C GLY A 13 24.32 -33.80 55.98
N LEU A 14 23.28 -32.96 56.04
CA LEU A 14 22.05 -33.15 56.86
C LEU A 14 20.83 -32.70 56.04
N GLY A 15 19.69 -33.39 55.91
CA GLY A 15 19.10 -34.49 56.70
C GLY A 15 17.88 -33.96 57.47
N LEU A 16 16.63 -34.44 57.31
CA LEU A 16 16.07 -35.62 56.63
C LEU A 16 14.62 -35.34 56.11
N GLU A 17 14.22 -36.11 55.08
CA GLU A 17 12.85 -36.63 54.75
C GLU A 17 11.63 -35.67 54.64
N ARG A 18 10.89 -35.66 53.51
CA ARG A 18 9.77 -36.55 53.09
C ARG A 18 8.55 -36.50 54.05
N GLU A 19 7.29 -36.53 53.63
CA GLU A 19 6.66 -36.98 52.36
C GLU A 19 5.28 -36.31 52.17
N GLY A 20 4.52 -36.64 51.12
CA GLY A 20 3.03 -36.54 51.14
C GLY A 20 2.36 -35.50 50.22
N SER A 21 1.54 -36.02 49.29
CA SER A 21 0.63 -35.25 48.42
C SER A 21 -0.71 -34.94 49.11
N PHE A 22 -1.26 -33.73 48.93
CA PHE A 22 -2.68 -33.58 48.54
C PHE A 22 -3.03 -32.21 47.91
N LYS A 23 -4.31 -31.99 47.63
CA LYS A 23 -4.90 -30.94 46.79
C LYS A 23 -5.42 -29.71 47.57
N GLU A 24 -5.87 -28.73 46.78
CA GLU A 24 -6.86 -27.66 47.06
C GLU A 24 -6.33 -26.24 47.39
N PRO A 25 -7.04 -25.18 46.93
CA PRO A 25 -6.50 -23.82 46.90
C PRO A 25 -6.67 -23.09 48.24
N LEU A 26 -5.65 -22.30 48.61
CA LEU A 26 -5.72 -21.39 49.75
C LEU A 26 -6.66 -20.20 49.47
N LEU A 27 -7.96 -20.40 49.71
CA LEU A 27 -8.91 -19.32 50.02
C LEU A 27 -8.56 -18.72 51.39
N ARG A 28 -7.41 -18.05 51.46
CA ARG A 28 -6.94 -17.36 52.65
C ARG A 28 -7.84 -16.15 52.89
N SER A 29 -8.78 -16.29 53.83
CA SER A 29 -9.63 -15.20 54.31
C SER A 29 -8.78 -13.97 54.62
N ARG A 30 -8.93 -12.93 53.79
CA ARG A 30 -8.18 -11.68 53.95
C ARG A 30 -8.93 -10.80 54.94
N THR A 31 -8.53 -10.90 56.21
CA THR A 31 -8.99 -10.00 57.27
C THR A 31 -8.87 -8.53 56.85
N ASN A 32 -9.87 -7.73 57.23
CA ASN A 32 -9.98 -6.32 56.87
C ASN A 32 -8.88 -5.47 57.54
N ASN A 33 -7.71 -5.41 56.90
CA ASN A 33 -6.72 -4.36 57.11
C ASN A 33 -6.71 -3.48 55.86
N THR A 34 -7.18 -2.22 56.01
CA THR A 34 -7.36 -1.22 54.96
C THR A 34 -6.03 -0.82 54.32
N SER A 35 -5.59 -1.62 53.35
CA SER A 35 -4.47 -1.33 52.47
C SER A 35 -5.03 -0.66 51.22
N GLN A 36 -5.16 0.67 51.26
CA GLN A 36 -5.43 1.47 50.06
C GLN A 36 -4.23 1.32 49.12
N ILE A 37 -4.31 0.35 48.20
CA ILE A 37 -3.40 0.26 47.06
C ILE A 37 -3.76 1.42 46.15
N ALA A 38 -3.12 2.56 46.38
CA ALA A 38 -3.37 3.78 45.63
C ALA A 38 -2.82 3.60 44.21
N ILE A 39 -3.71 3.29 43.26
CA ILE A 39 -3.41 3.25 41.83
C ILE A 39 -3.33 4.71 41.33
N VAL A 40 -2.31 5.44 41.79
CA VAL A 40 -2.09 6.84 41.45
C VAL A 40 -1.59 6.91 40.00
N GLY A 41 -2.46 7.33 39.09
CA GLY A 41 -2.11 7.64 37.70
C GLY A 41 -2.72 6.72 36.63
N ALA A 42 -3.36 5.60 36.99
CA ALA A 42 -4.21 4.87 36.04
C ALA A 42 -5.65 5.38 36.16
N ASN A 43 -6.13 6.07 35.13
CA ASN A 43 -7.52 6.49 35.07
C ASN A 43 -8.40 5.26 34.80
N VAL A 44 -9.17 4.81 35.80
CA VAL A 44 -9.96 3.57 35.71
C VAL A 44 -11.24 3.83 34.93
N CYS A 45 -11.13 3.85 33.61
CA CYS A 45 -12.28 3.95 32.72
C CYS A 45 -13.25 2.77 32.96
N PRO A 46 -14.56 3.01 33.17
CA PRO A 46 -15.54 1.93 33.21
C PRO A 46 -15.59 1.22 31.86
N ILE A 47 -15.84 -0.09 31.88
CA ILE A 47 -15.81 -0.96 30.69
C ILE A 47 -16.70 -0.39 29.56
N GLU A 48 -17.88 0.11 29.92
CA GLU A 48 -18.88 0.69 29.01
C GLU A 48 -18.44 2.01 28.34
N SER A 49 -17.52 2.79 28.94
CA SER A 49 -16.94 3.95 28.24
C SER A 49 -15.82 3.55 27.27
N LEU A 50 -15.09 2.47 27.59
CA LEU A 50 -14.04 1.93 26.73
C LEU A 50 -14.62 1.41 25.41
N ASP A 51 -15.74 0.68 25.48
CA ASP A 51 -16.46 0.20 24.29
C ASP A 51 -16.95 1.35 23.40
N TYR A 52 -17.37 2.48 24.00
CA TYR A 52 -17.79 3.67 23.26
C TYR A 52 -16.62 4.37 22.56
N GLU A 53 -15.46 4.49 23.21
CA GLU A 53 -14.23 5.01 22.59
C GLU A 53 -13.75 4.13 21.42
N TYR A 54 -13.77 2.79 21.59
CA TYR A 54 -13.45 1.87 20.49
C TYR A 54 -14.44 1.97 19.33
N PHE A 55 -15.74 2.10 19.60
CA PHE A 55 -16.76 2.29 18.57
C PHE A 55 -16.55 3.60 17.80
N GLN A 56 -16.25 4.71 18.50
CA GLN A 56 -15.92 5.98 17.85
C GLN A 56 -14.66 5.91 16.99
N ALA A 57 -13.58 5.28 17.50
CA ALA A 57 -12.35 5.10 16.74
C ALA A 57 -12.56 4.24 15.48
N PHE A 58 -13.33 3.16 15.59
CA PHE A 58 -13.69 2.30 14.45
C PHE A 58 -14.57 3.04 13.42
N ALA A 59 -15.58 3.78 13.88
CA ALA A 59 -16.45 4.58 13.01
C ALA A 59 -15.68 5.68 12.27
N ALA A 60 -14.74 6.35 12.94
CA ALA A 60 -13.85 7.33 12.31
C ALA A 60 -12.93 6.69 11.26
N TYR A 61 -12.32 5.54 11.57
CA TYR A 61 -11.46 4.80 10.64
C TYR A 61 -12.23 4.36 9.37
N VAL A 62 -13.40 3.73 9.55
CA VAL A 62 -14.25 3.31 8.42
C VAL A 62 -14.75 4.52 7.63
N GLY A 63 -15.16 5.61 8.30
CA GLY A 63 -15.61 6.84 7.66
C GLY A 63 -14.54 7.48 6.76
N CYS A 64 -13.31 7.63 7.28
CA CYS A 64 -12.17 8.15 6.51
C CYS A 64 -11.87 7.28 5.28
N ASN A 65 -11.79 5.96 5.44
CA ASN A 65 -11.53 5.04 4.34
C ASN A 65 -12.64 5.08 3.28
N MET A 66 -13.91 5.14 3.71
CA MET A 66 -15.07 5.24 2.80
C MET A 66 -15.08 6.55 2.00
N ILE A 67 -14.71 7.68 2.61
CA ILE A 67 -14.59 8.98 1.91
C ILE A 67 -13.47 8.93 0.86
N LEU A 68 -12.30 8.38 1.19
CA LEU A 68 -11.18 8.23 0.26
C LEU A 68 -11.51 7.25 -0.88
N ALA A 69 -12.13 6.12 -0.56
CA ALA A 69 -12.63 5.14 -1.55
C ALA A 69 -13.64 5.77 -2.51
N PHE A 70 -14.60 6.54 -1.99
CA PHE A 70 -15.60 7.24 -2.81
C PHE A 70 -14.96 8.30 -3.70
N ALA A 71 -14.01 9.09 -3.19
CA ALA A 71 -13.26 10.06 -3.99
C ALA A 71 -12.48 9.38 -5.14
N ALA A 72 -11.80 8.26 -4.87
CA ALA A 72 -11.13 7.46 -5.90
C ALA A 72 -12.12 6.94 -6.97
N ALA A 73 -13.27 6.42 -6.53
CA ALA A 73 -14.32 5.90 -7.40
C ALA A 73 -14.94 7.00 -8.30
N VAL A 74 -15.24 8.17 -7.75
CA VAL A 74 -15.83 9.30 -8.50
C VAL A 74 -14.86 9.84 -9.56
N LEU A 75 -13.58 10.01 -9.23
CA LEU A 75 -12.55 10.43 -10.19
C LEU A 75 -12.45 9.44 -11.37
N CYS A 76 -12.40 8.14 -11.08
CA CYS A 76 -12.33 7.10 -12.11
C CYS A 76 -13.61 7.01 -12.94
N ALA A 77 -14.78 6.93 -12.31
CA ALA A 77 -16.05 6.69 -13.01
C ALA A 77 -16.49 7.88 -13.88
N TYR A 78 -16.41 9.12 -13.37
CA TYR A 78 -16.99 10.28 -14.04
C TYR A 78 -15.99 11.14 -14.82
N ILE A 79 -14.71 11.19 -14.44
CA ILE A 79 -13.73 12.08 -15.11
C ILE A 79 -12.92 11.32 -16.18
N ALA A 80 -12.45 10.11 -15.88
CA ALA A 80 -11.65 9.34 -16.83
C ALA A 80 -11.74 7.81 -16.58
N PRO A 81 -12.75 7.10 -17.13
CA PRO A 81 -12.88 5.65 -16.94
C PRO A 81 -11.69 4.85 -17.50
N ALA A 82 -10.99 5.38 -18.53
CA ALA A 82 -9.72 4.83 -19.02
C ALA A 82 -8.53 4.96 -18.04
N ALA A 83 -8.75 5.51 -16.84
CA ALA A 83 -7.78 5.51 -15.73
C ALA A 83 -8.07 4.42 -14.68
N ALA A 84 -9.11 3.59 -14.86
CA ALA A 84 -9.32 2.40 -14.03
C ALA A 84 -8.14 1.41 -14.13
N GLY A 85 -8.05 0.45 -13.19
CA GLY A 85 -7.06 -0.63 -13.21
C GLY A 85 -5.58 -0.18 -13.22
N SER A 86 -4.69 -1.10 -13.61
CA SER A 86 -3.24 -0.85 -13.57
C SER A 86 -2.75 0.16 -14.61
N GLY A 87 -3.31 0.18 -15.84
CA GLY A 87 -2.71 0.91 -16.95
C GLY A 87 -1.62 0.16 -17.74
N ILE A 88 -1.12 -0.98 -17.25
CA ILE A 88 -0.11 -1.78 -17.97
C ILE A 88 -0.71 -2.41 -19.25
N PRO A 89 -1.89 -3.08 -19.23
CA PRO A 89 -2.52 -3.60 -20.45
C PRO A 89 -2.75 -2.52 -21.52
N GLU A 90 -3.09 -1.30 -21.10
CA GLU A 90 -3.39 -0.16 -21.96
C GLU A 90 -2.12 0.41 -22.61
N VAL A 91 -1.02 0.50 -21.84
CA VAL A 91 0.31 0.81 -22.39
C VAL A 91 0.79 -0.31 -23.32
N LYS A 92 0.57 -1.59 -22.98
CA LYS A 92 0.92 -2.75 -23.82
C LYS A 92 0.11 -2.77 -25.11
N ALA A 93 -1.17 -2.39 -25.08
CA ALA A 93 -2.01 -2.25 -26.28
C ALA A 93 -1.51 -1.12 -27.19
N TYR A 94 -1.24 0.07 -26.62
CA TYR A 94 -0.67 1.20 -27.37
C TYR A 94 0.71 0.84 -27.97
N LEU A 95 1.59 0.21 -27.20
CA LEU A 95 2.91 -0.22 -27.65
C LEU A 95 2.88 -1.43 -28.59
N ASN A 96 1.73 -2.07 -28.81
CA ASN A 96 1.49 -3.00 -29.92
C ASN A 96 0.85 -2.33 -31.16
N GLY A 97 0.43 -1.06 -31.06
CA GLY A 97 -0.12 -0.27 -32.17
C GLY A 97 -1.60 0.09 -32.05
N ILE A 98 -2.25 -0.20 -30.91
CA ILE A 98 -3.68 0.07 -30.68
C ILE A 98 -3.85 1.37 -29.87
N ASP A 99 -4.02 2.51 -30.54
CA ASP A 99 -4.30 3.81 -29.89
C ASP A 99 -5.80 3.93 -29.55
N ALA A 100 -6.22 3.32 -28.43
CA ALA A 100 -7.61 3.40 -27.97
C ALA A 100 -7.90 4.74 -27.25
N TYR A 101 -9.14 5.21 -27.37
CA TYR A 101 -9.53 6.57 -27.00
C TYR A 101 -9.17 6.93 -25.55
N SER A 102 -8.48 8.07 -25.42
CA SER A 102 -8.14 8.71 -24.15
C SER A 102 -7.17 7.96 -23.20
N ILE A 103 -6.54 6.84 -23.58
CA ILE A 103 -5.54 6.14 -22.73
C ILE A 103 -4.49 7.13 -22.22
N LEU A 104 -3.76 7.78 -23.13
CA LEU A 104 -2.61 8.64 -22.83
C LEU A 104 -2.98 10.13 -22.68
N ALA A 105 -4.15 10.44 -22.13
CA ALA A 105 -4.65 11.80 -21.96
C ALA A 105 -4.14 12.49 -20.68
N PRO A 106 -4.13 13.83 -20.60
CA PRO A 106 -3.87 14.54 -19.34
C PRO A 106 -4.90 14.23 -18.25
N SER A 107 -6.15 13.97 -18.65
CA SER A 107 -7.24 13.60 -17.73
C SER A 107 -7.03 12.21 -17.12
N THR A 108 -6.60 11.21 -17.90
CA THR A 108 -6.25 9.89 -17.35
C THR A 108 -4.98 9.95 -16.50
N LEU A 109 -3.98 10.75 -16.89
CA LEU A 109 -2.80 11.00 -16.04
C LEU A 109 -3.19 11.58 -14.67
N PHE A 110 -4.00 12.64 -14.65
CA PHE A 110 -4.48 13.27 -13.42
C PHE A 110 -5.26 12.28 -12.54
N VAL A 111 -6.26 11.59 -13.12
CA VAL A 111 -7.09 10.62 -12.39
C VAL A 111 -6.28 9.40 -11.92
N LYS A 112 -5.30 8.91 -12.69
CA LYS A 112 -4.45 7.78 -12.29
C LYS A 112 -3.56 8.16 -11.09
N ILE A 113 -3.02 9.38 -11.05
CA ILE A 113 -2.26 9.89 -9.90
C ILE A 113 -3.16 9.96 -8.66
N PHE A 114 -4.19 10.81 -8.67
CA PHE A 114 -5.01 11.05 -7.47
C PHE A 114 -5.86 9.82 -7.06
N GLY A 115 -6.38 9.06 -8.02
CA GLY A 115 -7.10 7.81 -7.76
C GLY A 115 -6.22 6.71 -7.17
N SER A 116 -4.93 6.62 -7.53
CA SER A 116 -4.00 5.69 -6.88
C SER A 116 -3.62 6.13 -5.47
N ILE A 117 -3.43 7.44 -5.22
CA ILE A 117 -3.19 7.99 -3.89
C ILE A 117 -4.39 7.68 -2.97
N PHE A 118 -5.61 8.03 -3.40
CA PHE A 118 -6.82 7.79 -2.60
C PHE A 118 -7.14 6.30 -2.44
N GLY A 119 -6.92 5.46 -3.47
CA GLY A 119 -7.13 4.02 -3.38
C GLY A 119 -6.20 3.32 -2.39
N VAL A 120 -4.91 3.70 -2.36
CA VAL A 120 -3.96 3.18 -1.37
C VAL A 120 -4.26 3.75 0.03
N ALA A 121 -4.59 5.05 0.14
CA ALA A 121 -4.92 5.69 1.41
C ALA A 121 -6.24 5.16 2.03
N ALA A 122 -7.18 4.68 1.22
CA ALA A 122 -8.41 4.02 1.66
C ALA A 122 -8.21 2.59 2.18
N GLY A 123 -6.98 2.06 2.16
CA GLY A 123 -6.68 0.70 2.60
C GLY A 123 -7.08 -0.41 1.63
N PHE A 124 -7.33 -0.11 0.35
CA PHE A 124 -7.56 -1.16 -0.64
C PHE A 124 -6.29 -2.00 -0.86
N VAL A 125 -6.49 -3.30 -1.13
CA VAL A 125 -5.40 -4.26 -1.44
C VAL A 125 -4.92 -4.04 -2.89
N VAL A 126 -4.29 -2.89 -3.14
CA VAL A 126 -3.83 -2.44 -4.47
C VAL A 126 -2.40 -1.89 -4.43
N GLY A 127 -1.63 -2.16 -5.47
CA GLY A 127 -0.26 -1.65 -5.60
C GLY A 127 -0.18 -0.38 -6.45
N LYS A 128 0.59 0.62 -5.98
CA LYS A 128 0.93 1.84 -6.73
C LYS A 128 1.90 1.60 -7.91
N GLU A 129 2.57 0.45 -7.95
CA GLU A 129 3.64 0.18 -8.92
C GLU A 129 3.13 0.15 -10.37
N GLY A 130 2.00 -0.53 -10.60
CA GLY A 130 1.34 -0.60 -11.91
C GLY A 130 0.89 0.78 -12.44
N PRO A 131 0.14 1.57 -11.65
CA PRO A 131 -0.17 2.96 -11.94
C PRO A 131 1.04 3.84 -12.27
N MET A 132 2.21 3.63 -11.65
CA MET A 132 3.43 4.37 -11.99
C MET A 132 3.95 4.10 -13.40
N VAL A 133 3.81 2.88 -13.93
CA VAL A 133 4.17 2.54 -15.32
C VAL A 133 3.35 3.38 -16.31
N HIS A 134 2.02 3.41 -16.13
CA HIS A 134 1.14 4.19 -17.00
C HIS A 134 1.32 5.71 -16.79
N THR A 135 1.58 6.15 -15.55
CA THR A 135 1.91 7.56 -15.24
C THR A 135 3.15 8.02 -16.02
N GLY A 136 4.23 7.23 -16.02
CA GLY A 136 5.44 7.52 -16.79
C GLY A 136 5.21 7.50 -18.31
N ALA A 137 4.47 6.52 -18.82
CA ALA A 137 4.07 6.43 -20.23
C ALA A 137 3.24 7.66 -20.68
N CYS A 138 2.28 8.11 -19.88
CA CYS A 138 1.49 9.32 -20.10
C CYS A 138 2.37 10.59 -20.12
N ILE A 139 3.27 10.76 -19.14
CA ILE A 139 4.18 11.91 -19.08
C ILE A 139 5.06 11.96 -20.34
N ALA A 140 5.64 10.83 -20.77
CA ALA A 140 6.45 10.76 -21.98
C ALA A 140 5.62 11.04 -23.26
N SER A 141 4.39 10.52 -23.36
CA SER A 141 3.46 10.80 -24.46
C SER A 141 3.13 12.29 -24.58
N LEU A 142 2.90 12.96 -23.44
CA LEU A 142 2.55 14.38 -23.39
C LEU A 142 3.75 15.28 -23.69
N LEU A 143 4.93 14.99 -23.12
CA LEU A 143 6.14 15.77 -23.38
C LEU A 143 6.60 15.61 -24.85
N GLY A 144 6.60 14.38 -25.39
CA GLY A 144 7.01 14.12 -26.78
C GLY A 144 6.15 14.82 -27.83
N GLN A 145 4.84 14.94 -27.60
CA GLN A 145 3.94 15.68 -28.51
C GLN A 145 4.05 17.21 -28.39
N GLY A 146 4.78 17.71 -27.39
CA GLY A 146 4.81 19.13 -27.03
C GLY A 146 3.55 19.60 -26.31
N GLY A 147 2.91 18.74 -25.52
CA GLY A 147 1.74 19.03 -24.70
C GLY A 147 0.39 18.70 -25.35
N SER A 148 -0.71 18.99 -24.65
CA SER A 148 -2.05 18.56 -25.05
C SER A 148 -2.78 19.57 -25.94
N ARG A 149 -3.13 19.14 -27.16
CA ARG A 149 -4.07 19.85 -28.05
C ARG A 149 -5.40 20.18 -27.38
N ARG A 150 -5.98 19.28 -26.58
CA ARG A 150 -7.32 19.44 -25.96
C ARG A 150 -7.38 20.62 -24.98
N TYR A 151 -6.30 20.87 -24.25
CA TYR A 151 -6.20 21.94 -23.25
C TYR A 151 -5.39 23.15 -23.75
N ARG A 152 -5.12 23.24 -25.07
CA ARG A 152 -4.30 24.28 -25.74
C ARG A 152 -2.86 24.47 -25.22
N LEU A 153 -2.42 23.69 -24.22
CA LEU A 153 -1.04 23.58 -23.74
C LEU A 153 -0.16 22.97 -24.84
N THR A 154 0.33 23.82 -25.77
CA THR A 154 1.20 23.42 -26.87
C THR A 154 2.53 24.17 -26.82
N TRP A 155 3.55 23.52 -26.26
CA TRP A 155 4.90 24.07 -26.12
C TRP A 155 5.60 24.06 -27.48
N LYS A 156 5.79 25.25 -28.07
CA LYS A 156 6.20 25.40 -29.48
C LYS A 156 7.53 24.74 -29.82
N TRP A 157 8.45 24.57 -28.86
CA TRP A 157 9.80 24.03 -29.05
C TRP A 157 9.86 22.50 -29.13
N LEU A 158 8.96 21.78 -28.45
CA LEU A 158 8.95 20.32 -28.40
C LEU A 158 8.26 19.64 -29.59
N ARG A 159 7.85 20.40 -30.61
CA ARG A 159 7.06 19.90 -31.75
C ARG A 159 7.83 19.00 -32.75
N PHE A 160 9.05 18.60 -32.42
CA PHE A 160 9.93 17.77 -33.24
C PHE A 160 9.52 16.27 -33.23
N PHE A 161 9.17 15.72 -32.07
CA PHE A 161 8.89 14.28 -31.90
C PHE A 161 7.43 13.89 -32.21
N LYS A 162 6.92 14.34 -33.36
CA LYS A 162 5.54 14.08 -33.82
C LYS A 162 5.37 12.80 -34.67
N ASN A 163 6.44 12.08 -34.92
CA ASN A 163 6.44 10.80 -35.61
C ASN A 163 6.02 9.69 -34.64
N ASP A 164 5.04 8.85 -35.01
CA ASP A 164 4.51 7.82 -34.10
C ASP A 164 5.54 6.78 -33.67
N ARG A 165 6.60 6.56 -34.47
CA ARG A 165 7.77 5.76 -34.08
C ARG A 165 8.49 6.39 -32.88
N ASP A 166 8.87 7.66 -32.97
CA ASP A 166 9.58 8.34 -31.89
C ASP A 166 8.68 8.55 -30.65
N ARG A 167 7.36 8.71 -30.86
CA ARG A 167 6.35 8.68 -29.79
C ARG A 167 6.31 7.32 -29.06
N ARG A 168 6.35 6.19 -29.79
CA ARG A 168 6.40 4.81 -29.24
C ARG A 168 7.71 4.57 -28.48
N ASP A 169 8.85 4.98 -29.03
CA ASP A 169 10.15 4.92 -28.35
C ASP A 169 10.14 5.73 -27.04
N LEU A 170 9.63 6.97 -27.05
CA LEU A 170 9.52 7.81 -25.85
C LEU A 170 8.59 7.21 -24.79
N ILE A 171 7.41 6.71 -25.19
CA ILE A 171 6.46 6.05 -24.28
C ILE A 171 7.07 4.79 -23.66
N THR A 172 7.88 4.04 -24.41
CA THR A 172 8.62 2.88 -23.91
C THR A 172 9.63 3.29 -22.83
N CYS A 173 10.39 4.37 -23.05
CA CYS A 173 11.25 4.97 -22.02
C CYS A 173 10.46 5.49 -20.80
N GLY A 174 9.26 6.05 -21.01
CA GLY A 174 8.36 6.50 -19.94
C GLY A 174 7.83 5.36 -19.08
N ALA A 175 7.42 4.25 -19.69
CA ALA A 175 7.00 3.03 -18.98
C ALA A 175 8.16 2.45 -18.15
N ALA A 176 9.34 2.31 -18.75
CA ALA A 176 10.56 1.86 -18.07
C ALA A 176 10.93 2.77 -16.88
N ALA A 177 10.82 4.08 -17.06
CA ALA A 177 11.04 5.08 -16.00
C ALA A 177 10.06 4.91 -14.83
N GLY A 178 8.79 4.61 -15.12
CA GLY A 178 7.78 4.30 -14.09
C GLY A 178 8.15 3.08 -13.25
N VAL A 179 8.60 1.99 -13.90
CA VAL A 179 9.08 0.77 -13.20
C VAL A 179 10.36 1.04 -12.41
N ALA A 180 11.31 1.77 -12.97
CA ALA A 180 12.56 2.14 -12.31
C ALA A 180 12.34 3.05 -11.09
N ALA A 181 11.31 3.91 -11.11
CA ALA A 181 10.87 4.66 -9.94
C ALA A 181 10.21 3.73 -8.90
N ALA A 182 9.23 2.92 -9.33
CA ALA A 182 8.45 2.03 -8.47
C ALA A 182 9.31 1.08 -7.61
N PHE A 183 10.22 0.35 -8.26
CA PHE A 183 11.05 -0.70 -7.64
C PHE A 183 12.50 -0.27 -7.37
N ARG A 184 12.84 1.00 -7.60
CA ARG A 184 14.21 1.57 -7.49
C ARG A 184 15.28 0.83 -8.34
N ALA A 185 14.85 0.02 -9.31
CA ALA A 185 15.65 -0.93 -10.07
C ALA A 185 15.77 -0.49 -11.55
N PRO A 186 16.83 0.26 -11.93
CA PRO A 186 16.92 0.83 -13.28
C PRO A 186 17.02 -0.24 -14.38
N VAL A 187 17.84 -1.28 -14.17
CA VAL A 187 17.95 -2.42 -15.10
C VAL A 187 16.63 -3.18 -15.20
N GLY A 188 15.95 -3.43 -14.08
CA GLY A 188 14.63 -4.08 -14.07
C GLY A 188 13.56 -3.30 -14.85
N GLY A 189 13.61 -1.96 -14.81
CA GLY A 189 12.75 -1.11 -15.64
C GLY A 189 13.01 -1.24 -17.14
N VAL A 190 14.27 -1.43 -17.56
CA VAL A 190 14.62 -1.70 -18.96
C VAL A 190 14.18 -3.11 -19.38
N LEU A 191 14.41 -4.12 -18.55
CA LEU A 191 14.01 -5.51 -18.82
C LEU A 191 12.48 -5.66 -18.91
N PHE A 192 11.72 -5.07 -17.99
CA PHE A 192 10.26 -5.02 -18.09
C PHE A 192 9.79 -4.36 -19.41
N ALA A 193 10.45 -3.28 -19.84
CA ALA A 193 10.08 -2.62 -21.09
C ALA A 193 10.42 -3.46 -22.35
N LEU A 194 11.48 -4.28 -22.28
CA LEU A 194 11.87 -5.25 -23.30
C LEU A 194 10.93 -6.47 -23.37
N GLU A 195 10.54 -7.00 -22.20
CA GLU A 195 9.83 -8.28 -22.08
C GLU A 195 8.31 -8.10 -22.16
N GLU A 196 7.77 -7.13 -21.43
CA GLU A 196 6.33 -6.96 -21.25
C GLU A 196 5.73 -5.82 -22.08
N ALA A 197 6.49 -4.74 -22.34
CA ALA A 197 5.92 -3.53 -22.94
C ALA A 197 6.05 -3.45 -24.47
N ALA A 198 7.20 -3.79 -25.04
CA ALA A 198 7.52 -3.52 -26.45
C ALA A 198 7.78 -4.80 -27.28
N SER A 199 6.87 -5.11 -28.21
CA SER A 199 6.96 -6.26 -29.13
C SER A 199 8.00 -6.12 -30.26
N TRP A 200 8.70 -4.99 -30.37
CA TRP A 200 9.78 -4.79 -31.33
C TRP A 200 10.80 -3.77 -30.79
N TRP A 201 12.09 -4.13 -30.76
CA TRP A 201 13.14 -3.34 -30.10
C TRP A 201 14.27 -2.92 -31.02
N ARG A 202 14.98 -1.84 -30.66
CA ARG A 202 16.18 -1.33 -31.35
C ARG A 202 17.33 -1.23 -30.36
N SER A 203 18.54 -1.64 -30.74
CA SER A 203 19.73 -1.52 -29.88
C SER A 203 19.99 -0.08 -29.40
N ALA A 204 19.69 0.92 -30.24
CA ALA A 204 19.75 2.34 -29.89
C ALA A 204 18.67 2.81 -28.90
N LEU A 205 17.54 2.09 -28.79
CA LEU A 205 16.52 2.35 -27.78
C LEU A 205 17.00 1.88 -26.40
N LEU A 206 17.68 0.73 -26.32
CA LEU A 206 18.25 0.16 -25.08
C LEU A 206 19.04 1.21 -24.29
N TRP A 207 19.97 1.91 -24.94
CA TRP A 207 20.79 2.93 -24.29
C TRP A 207 19.96 4.15 -23.82
N ARG A 208 18.97 4.58 -24.60
CA ARG A 208 18.05 5.68 -24.23
C ARG A 208 17.18 5.30 -23.03
N THR A 209 16.64 4.09 -23.01
CA THR A 209 15.82 3.57 -21.91
C THR A 209 16.68 3.42 -20.64
N PHE A 210 17.86 2.79 -20.75
CA PHE A 210 18.80 2.61 -19.64
C PHE A 210 19.24 3.95 -19.04
N PHE A 211 19.68 4.91 -19.86
CA PHE A 211 20.02 6.26 -19.39
C PHE A 211 18.85 6.92 -18.65
N THR A 212 17.63 6.84 -19.20
CA THR A 212 16.42 7.41 -18.57
C THR A 212 16.15 6.77 -17.20
N THR A 213 16.19 5.44 -17.11
CA THR A 213 15.96 4.72 -15.84
C THR A 213 17.07 4.97 -14.81
N ALA A 214 18.33 5.11 -15.25
CA ALA A 214 19.46 5.43 -14.38
C ALA A 214 19.34 6.84 -13.81
N VAL A 215 18.98 7.84 -14.62
CA VAL A 215 18.70 9.21 -14.15
C VAL A 215 17.56 9.22 -13.14
N VAL A 216 16.45 8.49 -13.38
CA VAL A 216 15.36 8.34 -12.41
C VAL A 216 15.85 7.73 -11.09
N ALA A 217 16.64 6.67 -11.14
CA ALA A 217 17.18 6.02 -9.95
C ALA A 217 18.12 6.95 -9.15
N VAL A 218 18.92 7.78 -9.81
CA VAL A 218 19.78 8.80 -9.16
C VAL A 218 18.93 9.90 -8.52
N VAL A 219 18.05 10.55 -9.28
CA VAL A 219 17.20 11.66 -8.78
C VAL A 219 16.35 11.20 -7.60
N LEU A 220 15.74 10.01 -7.68
CA LEU A 220 14.95 9.43 -6.61
C LEU A 220 15.79 9.17 -5.35
N ARG A 221 16.99 8.57 -5.48
CA ARG A 221 17.90 8.34 -4.34
C ARG A 221 18.35 9.65 -3.70
N SER A 222 18.71 10.66 -4.49
CA SER A 222 19.09 11.99 -3.98
C SER A 222 17.94 12.67 -3.23
N PHE A 223 16.71 12.61 -3.75
CA PHE A 223 15.54 13.17 -3.08
C PHE A 223 15.24 12.45 -1.76
N MET A 224 15.28 11.12 -1.74
CA MET A 224 15.05 10.33 -0.53
C MET A 224 16.09 10.61 0.56
N GLU A 225 17.37 10.79 0.23
CA GLU A 225 18.39 11.11 1.24
C GLU A 225 18.23 12.54 1.80
N VAL A 226 17.84 13.52 0.97
CA VAL A 226 17.45 14.86 1.44
C VAL A 226 16.26 14.79 2.41
N CYS A 227 15.29 13.94 2.13
CA CYS A 227 14.15 13.73 3.03
C CYS A 227 14.51 12.95 4.30
N ARG A 228 15.45 12.00 4.23
CA ARG A 228 15.99 11.27 5.38
C ARG A 228 16.77 12.18 6.34
N GLY A 229 17.32 13.29 5.83
CA GLY A 229 17.86 14.40 6.63
C GLY A 229 16.82 15.24 7.39
N GLY A 230 15.65 14.68 7.73
CA GLY A 230 14.58 15.31 8.53
C GLY A 230 13.73 16.37 7.82
N LYS A 231 14.15 16.85 6.64
CA LYS A 231 13.55 18.04 5.99
C LYS A 231 12.19 17.82 5.33
N CYS A 232 11.72 16.58 5.21
CA CYS A 232 10.43 16.24 4.59
C CYS A 232 9.39 15.63 5.55
N GLY A 233 9.71 15.51 6.85
CA GLY A 233 8.84 14.81 7.82
C GLY A 233 8.50 13.37 7.38
N LEU A 234 7.24 12.98 7.57
CA LEU A 234 6.68 11.63 7.29
C LEU A 234 6.94 11.11 5.87
N PHE A 235 7.22 11.96 4.88
CA PHE A 235 7.63 11.53 3.53
C PHE A 235 8.98 10.77 3.53
N GLY A 236 9.78 10.86 4.60
CA GLY A 236 11.00 10.06 4.78
C GLY A 236 10.75 8.61 5.26
N GLU A 237 9.64 8.36 5.96
CA GLU A 237 9.27 7.02 6.46
C GLU A 237 8.48 6.20 5.43
N GLY A 238 7.73 6.87 4.55
CA GLY A 238 6.93 6.25 3.48
C GLY A 238 7.77 5.65 2.34
N GLY A 239 8.37 4.48 2.57
CA GLY A 239 9.22 3.81 1.59
C GLY A 239 8.46 3.29 0.35
N LEU A 240 8.93 3.67 -0.85
CA LEU A 240 8.78 2.84 -2.05
C LEU A 240 9.43 1.46 -1.81
N ILE A 241 8.91 0.38 -2.40
CA ILE A 241 9.31 -1.00 -2.11
C ILE A 241 10.85 -1.12 -2.15
N MET A 242 11.42 -1.58 -1.04
CA MET A 242 12.86 -1.64 -0.81
C MET A 242 13.16 -2.94 -0.08
N PHE A 243 13.66 -3.94 -0.80
CA PHE A 243 14.16 -5.16 -0.20
C PHE A 243 15.59 -4.91 0.28
N ASP A 244 15.83 -4.90 1.59
CA ASP A 244 17.19 -5.00 2.11
C ASP A 244 17.62 -6.47 2.05
N VAL A 245 18.57 -6.74 1.16
CA VAL A 245 19.17 -8.08 0.95
C VAL A 245 20.53 -8.17 1.65
N ASN A 246 20.98 -7.10 2.31
CA ASN A 246 22.36 -6.97 2.80
C ASN A 246 22.50 -7.27 4.29
N SER A 247 21.39 -7.39 5.03
CA SER A 247 21.37 -7.58 6.50
C SER A 247 21.64 -9.02 6.96
N THR A 248 21.55 -10.03 6.08
CA THR A 248 22.09 -11.39 6.36
C THR A 248 22.73 -12.00 5.11
N LYS A 249 23.91 -12.61 5.26
CA LYS A 249 24.55 -13.39 4.19
C LYS A 249 24.10 -14.84 4.25
N THR A 250 22.95 -15.14 3.64
CA THR A 250 22.46 -16.51 3.46
C THR A 250 23.36 -17.28 2.48
N ALA A 251 23.98 -18.36 2.95
CA ALA A 251 24.71 -19.31 2.10
C ALA A 251 23.75 -20.39 1.61
N TYR A 252 23.34 -20.29 0.34
CA TYR A 252 22.46 -21.27 -0.30
C TYR A 252 23.23 -22.52 -0.73
N ASN A 253 22.71 -23.68 -0.37
CA ASN A 253 23.23 -24.99 -0.75
C ASN A 253 22.39 -25.61 -1.88
N THR A 254 22.93 -26.61 -2.57
CA THR A 254 22.23 -27.36 -3.64
C THR A 254 20.83 -27.88 -3.26
N PRO A 255 20.55 -28.43 -2.05
CA PRO A 255 19.18 -28.79 -1.67
C PRO A 255 18.20 -27.59 -1.61
N ASP A 256 18.67 -26.39 -1.27
CA ASP A 256 17.82 -25.19 -1.18
C ASP A 256 17.28 -24.79 -2.58
N LEU A 257 18.07 -25.04 -3.63
CA LEU A 257 17.62 -24.86 -5.02
C LEU A 257 16.44 -25.78 -5.37
N LEU A 258 16.41 -27.02 -4.87
CA LEU A 258 15.29 -27.93 -5.08
C LEU A 258 14.01 -27.43 -4.37
N ALA A 259 14.16 -26.87 -3.16
CA ALA A 259 13.05 -26.23 -2.44
C ALA A 259 12.52 -24.99 -3.18
N VAL A 260 13.42 -24.15 -3.74
CA VAL A 260 13.06 -22.99 -4.55
C VAL A 260 12.33 -23.40 -5.85
N ILE A 261 12.77 -24.45 -6.53
CA ILE A 261 12.09 -24.99 -7.72
C ILE A 261 10.69 -25.50 -7.35
N PHE A 262 10.55 -26.25 -6.25
CA PHE A 262 9.27 -26.77 -5.78
C PHE A 262 8.29 -25.64 -5.40
N LEU A 263 8.78 -24.60 -4.70
CA LEU A 263 8.01 -23.40 -4.37
C LEU A 263 7.58 -22.65 -5.64
N GLY A 264 8.44 -22.58 -6.67
CA GLY A 264 8.11 -22.02 -7.98
C GLY A 264 6.98 -22.77 -8.70
N VAL A 265 6.97 -24.11 -8.65
CA VAL A 265 5.88 -24.93 -9.19
C VAL A 265 4.56 -24.66 -8.46
N ILE A 266 4.58 -24.63 -7.12
CA ILE A 266 3.39 -24.29 -6.32
C ILE A 266 2.90 -22.87 -6.66
N GLY A 267 3.80 -21.88 -6.73
CA GLY A 267 3.48 -20.51 -7.11
C GLY A 267 2.84 -20.40 -8.50
N GLY A 268 3.35 -21.15 -9.48
CA GLY A 268 2.76 -21.20 -10.82
C GLY A 268 1.35 -21.80 -10.84
N ILE A 269 1.11 -22.87 -10.08
CA ILE A 269 -0.22 -23.50 -9.94
C ILE A 269 -1.21 -22.54 -9.28
N LEU A 270 -0.83 -21.94 -8.14
CA LEU A 270 -1.68 -20.97 -7.43
C LEU A 270 -1.93 -19.70 -8.24
N GLY A 271 -0.94 -19.20 -8.97
CA GLY A 271 -1.09 -18.08 -9.90
C GLY A 271 -2.05 -18.39 -11.06
N SER A 272 -2.05 -19.62 -11.57
CA SER A 272 -3.01 -20.07 -12.58
C SER A 272 -4.45 -20.09 -12.02
N PHE A 273 -4.66 -20.62 -10.81
CA PHE A 273 -5.96 -20.56 -10.14
C PHE A 273 -6.42 -19.12 -9.87
N TYR A 274 -5.52 -18.25 -9.37
CA TYR A 274 -5.82 -16.83 -9.17
C TYR A 274 -6.30 -16.16 -10.46
N ASN A 275 -5.56 -16.36 -11.56
CA ASN A 275 -5.94 -15.82 -12.87
C ASN A 275 -7.28 -16.39 -13.37
N PHE A 276 -7.58 -17.67 -13.14
CA PHE A 276 -8.88 -18.26 -13.46
C PHE A 276 -10.03 -17.59 -12.68
N PHE A 277 -9.87 -17.41 -11.36
CA PHE A 277 -10.90 -16.75 -10.54
C PHE A 277 -11.06 -15.27 -10.90
N VAL A 278 -9.98 -14.52 -11.10
CA VAL A 278 -10.04 -13.11 -11.54
C VAL A 278 -10.78 -12.97 -12.88
N ASN A 279 -10.51 -13.84 -13.86
CA ASN A 279 -11.24 -13.83 -15.14
C ASN A 279 -12.74 -14.15 -14.96
N LYS A 280 -13.10 -15.05 -14.03
CA LYS A 280 -14.50 -15.33 -13.70
C LYS A 280 -15.19 -14.14 -13.05
N VAL A 281 -14.53 -13.48 -12.09
CA VAL A 281 -15.04 -12.27 -11.40
C VAL A 281 -15.20 -11.11 -12.38
N LEU A 282 -14.22 -10.84 -13.24
CA LEU A 282 -14.29 -9.79 -14.24
C LEU A 282 -15.43 -10.02 -15.25
N ARG A 283 -15.66 -11.28 -15.67
CA ARG A 283 -16.78 -11.63 -16.56
C ARG A 283 -18.15 -11.54 -15.87
N ALA A 284 -18.24 -11.85 -14.59
CA ALA A 284 -19.46 -11.62 -13.81
C ALA A 284 -19.72 -10.11 -13.67
N TYR A 285 -18.68 -9.32 -13.35
CA TYR A 285 -18.77 -7.88 -13.23
C TYR A 285 -19.18 -7.20 -14.54
N SER A 286 -18.64 -7.63 -15.70
CA SER A 286 -19.02 -7.04 -16.99
C SER A 286 -20.50 -7.23 -17.30
N ILE A 287 -21.07 -8.41 -16.98
CA ILE A 287 -22.50 -8.69 -17.13
C ILE A 287 -23.32 -7.82 -16.17
N ILE A 288 -22.91 -7.70 -14.89
CA ILE A 288 -23.60 -6.86 -13.91
C ILE A 288 -23.58 -5.39 -14.33
N ASN A 289 -22.44 -4.89 -14.81
CA ASN A 289 -22.26 -3.49 -15.22
C ASN A 289 -23.14 -3.10 -16.42
N GLU A 290 -23.46 -4.06 -17.31
CA GLU A 290 -24.40 -3.87 -18.43
C GLU A 290 -25.84 -3.61 -17.95
N TYR A 291 -26.21 -4.12 -16.76
CA TYR A 291 -27.52 -3.85 -16.12
C TYR A 291 -27.49 -2.76 -15.03
N ALA A 292 -26.34 -2.47 -14.42
CA ALA A 292 -26.23 -1.69 -13.18
C ALA A 292 -25.88 -0.20 -13.34
N LEU A 293 -25.70 0.29 -14.57
CA LEU A 293 -25.20 1.66 -14.86
C LEU A 293 -26.03 2.79 -14.22
N SER A 294 -27.29 2.55 -13.85
CA SER A 294 -28.18 3.53 -13.22
C SER A 294 -28.16 3.57 -11.68
N PHE A 295 -27.53 2.62 -10.98
CA PHE A 295 -27.76 2.42 -9.53
C PHE A 295 -26.65 2.90 -8.58
N PHE A 296 -25.50 3.32 -9.09
CA PHE A 296 -24.29 3.56 -8.27
C PHE A 296 -24.37 4.70 -7.23
N LEU A 297 -25.39 5.57 -7.30
CA LEU A 297 -25.62 6.63 -6.31
C LEU A 297 -26.39 6.15 -5.06
N CYS A 298 -27.13 5.05 -5.14
CA CYS A 298 -28.04 4.61 -4.08
C CYS A 298 -27.35 4.16 -2.76
N PRO A 299 -26.21 3.43 -2.77
CA PRO A 299 -25.58 2.96 -1.54
C PRO A 299 -25.07 4.08 -0.62
N PHE A 300 -24.69 5.24 -1.18
CA PHE A 300 -24.11 6.33 -0.42
C PHE A 300 -25.16 7.10 0.40
N VAL A 301 -26.37 7.25 -0.13
CA VAL A 301 -27.52 7.80 0.62
C VAL A 301 -27.83 6.89 1.81
N LEU A 302 -28.02 5.58 1.56
CA LEU A 302 -28.31 4.59 2.61
C LEU A 302 -27.21 4.50 3.70
N LEU A 303 -25.93 4.63 3.34
CA LEU A 303 -24.83 4.60 4.31
C LEU A 303 -24.65 5.93 5.06
N MET A 304 -24.89 7.08 4.43
CA MET A 304 -24.93 8.37 5.13
C MET A 304 -26.15 8.46 6.05
N ASP A 305 -27.31 7.95 5.65
CA ASP A 305 -28.49 7.87 6.50
C ASP A 305 -28.26 6.93 7.69
N LEU A 306 -27.67 5.74 7.49
CA LEU A 306 -27.30 4.86 8.62
C LEU A 306 -26.29 5.52 9.56
N GLY A 307 -25.23 6.14 9.03
CA GLY A 307 -24.22 6.85 9.83
C GLY A 307 -24.82 8.01 10.63
N SER A 308 -25.72 8.77 10.01
CA SER A 308 -26.47 9.85 10.66
C SER A 308 -27.45 9.31 11.70
N TYR A 309 -28.15 8.22 11.42
CA TYR A 309 -29.08 7.57 12.34
C TYR A 309 -28.37 7.03 13.59
N PHE A 310 -27.20 6.40 13.44
CA PHE A 310 -26.37 5.98 14.57
C PHE A 310 -25.79 7.17 15.34
N SER A 311 -25.27 8.20 14.65
CA SER A 311 -24.74 9.43 15.28
C SER A 311 -25.80 10.18 16.09
N THR A 312 -27.00 10.37 15.52
CA THR A 312 -28.13 11.00 16.23
C THR A 312 -28.63 10.13 17.38
N LYS A 313 -28.63 8.80 17.26
CA LYS A 313 -29.05 7.90 18.35
C LYS A 313 -28.03 7.83 19.50
N ALA A 314 -26.74 7.99 19.22
CA ALA A 314 -25.70 8.16 20.23
C ALA A 314 -25.85 9.51 20.98
N ASN A 315 -26.02 10.62 20.24
CA ASN A 315 -26.24 11.94 20.85
C ASN A 315 -27.53 12.01 21.68
N ASN A 316 -28.60 11.34 21.25
CA ASN A 316 -29.87 11.29 21.98
C ASN A 316 -29.84 10.43 23.26
N PHE A 317 -28.73 9.76 23.57
CA PHE A 317 -28.54 9.03 24.83
C PHE A 317 -27.71 9.79 25.88
N VAL A 318 -27.42 11.09 25.65
CA VAL A 318 -26.71 11.96 26.61
C VAL A 318 -27.66 12.94 27.33
N PRO A 319 -28.23 12.55 28.49
CA PRO A 319 -28.82 13.50 29.43
C PRO A 319 -28.26 13.39 30.85
N LEU A 320 -26.94 13.17 31.04
CA LEU A 320 -26.33 13.15 32.40
C LEU A 320 -24.89 13.68 32.53
N ALA A 321 -24.22 14.09 31.44
CA ALA A 321 -22.87 14.68 31.49
C ALA A 321 -22.84 16.17 31.92
N HIS A 322 -23.89 16.65 32.61
CA HIS A 322 -24.06 18.05 33.02
C HIS A 322 -23.94 18.24 34.54
N TYR A 323 -23.00 17.52 35.15
CA TYR A 323 -22.51 17.77 36.51
C TYR A 323 -20.98 17.62 36.54
N VAL A 324 -20.32 18.20 37.55
CA VAL A 324 -18.84 18.27 37.64
C VAL A 324 -18.18 19.06 36.48
N ARG A 325 -18.77 20.21 36.14
CA ARG A 325 -18.02 21.33 35.49
C ARG A 325 -17.97 22.57 36.37
N ASN A 326 -17.60 22.34 37.63
CA ASN A 326 -17.02 23.30 38.55
C ASN A 326 -16.24 22.47 39.58
N ASP A 327 -14.93 22.64 39.62
CA ASP A 327 -14.33 23.45 40.69
C ASP A 327 -12.97 23.97 40.22
N ASN A 328 -12.73 25.27 40.41
CA ASN A 328 -11.39 25.84 40.32
C ASN A 328 -10.71 25.65 41.68
N ILE A 329 -9.48 25.13 41.69
CA ILE A 329 -8.45 25.52 42.66
C ILE A 329 -7.08 25.33 42.00
N SER A 330 -6.22 26.32 42.21
CA SER A 330 -4.84 26.34 41.76
C SER A 330 -3.92 25.50 42.67
N PHE A 331 -2.96 24.80 42.10
CA PHE A 331 -1.53 25.12 42.26
C PHE A 331 -0.69 24.45 41.15
#